data_AF-A0A140KAY7-F1
#
_entry.id   AF-A0A140KAY7-F1
#
_cell.length_a   1.000
_cell.length_b   1.000
_cell.length_c   1.000
_cell.angle_alpha   90.00
_cell.angle_beta   90.00
_cell.angle_gamma   90.00
#
_symmetry.space_group_name_H-M   'P 1'
#
loop_
_entity.id
_entity.type
_entity.pdbx_description
1 polymer ?
#
loop_
_entity_poly.entity_id
_entity_poly.type
_entity_poly.pdbx_seq_one_letter_code
_entity_poly.pdbx_strand_id
1 'polypeptide(L)'
;MSSFRSEPFLWIHLTGIVLVPLWLEVVWLGLSIGTPLFWSWLELLLLAAVGILPILWMQLVRPFDIFSILLFSLKPEQLSPEQRQILAQFKTQPHRILSIITAIVMMLILWFLDRFAPLVIPINPWSQGWHLIGLIIAAVGFLASNLFLQIPVSVLRILLINQAFLAATEPFPSEEIAKEFTIPGFWIDRILSREQSG
;
A
#
# COMPACT_ATOMS: atom_id res chain seq x y z
N MET A 1 -28.18 7.76 -11.27
CA MET A 1 -26.92 8.22 -10.64
C MET A 1 -25.95 7.05 -10.70
N SER A 2 -24.74 7.23 -11.21
CA SER A 2 -23.70 6.22 -11.11
C SER A 2 -23.33 6.02 -9.64
N SER A 3 -23.13 4.78 -9.20
CA SER A 3 -22.69 4.50 -7.82
C SER A 3 -21.22 4.89 -7.64
N PHE A 4 -20.83 5.37 -6.45
CA PHE A 4 -19.42 5.65 -6.09
C PHE A 4 -18.49 4.45 -6.37
N ARG A 5 -19.03 3.23 -6.33
CA ARG A 5 -18.28 2.00 -6.66
C ARG A 5 -17.79 1.96 -8.09
N SER A 6 -18.28 2.82 -8.97
CA SER A 6 -17.81 2.92 -10.35
C SER A 6 -16.59 3.84 -10.49
N GLU A 7 -16.14 4.48 -9.40
CA GLU A 7 -14.98 5.36 -9.36
C GLU A 7 -13.70 4.60 -9.79
N PRO A 8 -13.10 4.94 -10.95
CA PRO A 8 -11.95 4.21 -11.48
C PRO A 8 -10.75 4.14 -10.53
N PHE A 9 -10.49 5.20 -9.75
CA PHE A 9 -9.37 5.21 -8.82
C PHE A 9 -9.46 4.12 -7.75
N LEU A 10 -10.67 3.76 -7.30
CA LEU A 10 -10.85 2.63 -6.37
C LEU A 10 -10.42 1.32 -7.03
N TRP A 11 -10.85 1.05 -8.26
CA TRP A 11 -10.49 -0.20 -8.93
C TRP A 11 -9.02 -0.27 -9.30
N ILE A 12 -8.43 0.82 -9.77
CA ILE A 12 -6.99 0.88 -10.10
C ILE A 12 -6.17 0.51 -8.86
N HIS A 13 -6.44 1.12 -7.72
CA HIS A 13 -5.73 0.78 -6.50
C HIS A 13 -6.03 -0.63 -6.02
N LEU A 14 -7.28 -1.09 -6.09
CA LEU A 14 -7.63 -2.47 -5.72
C LEU A 14 -6.86 -3.50 -6.55
N THR A 15 -6.71 -3.28 -7.87
CA THR A 15 -5.95 -4.19 -8.75
C THR A 15 -4.47 -4.31 -8.39
N GLY A 16 -3.92 -3.33 -7.66
CA GLY A 16 -2.55 -3.38 -7.14
C GLY A 16 -2.27 -4.59 -6.24
N ILE A 17 -3.30 -5.23 -5.67
CA ILE A 17 -3.15 -6.44 -4.84
C ILE A 17 -2.50 -7.62 -5.59
N VAL A 18 -2.62 -7.66 -6.92
CA VAL A 18 -2.00 -8.68 -7.77
C VAL A 18 -0.47 -8.62 -7.71
N LEU A 19 0.10 -7.47 -7.37
CA LEU A 19 1.55 -7.30 -7.24
C LEU A 19 2.10 -7.84 -5.91
N VAL A 20 1.25 -8.08 -4.91
CA VAL A 20 1.67 -8.60 -3.60
C VAL A 20 2.43 -9.93 -3.71
N PRO A 21 1.90 -10.99 -4.34
CA PRO A 21 2.63 -12.26 -4.45
C PRO A 21 3.96 -12.12 -5.21
N LEU A 22 4.02 -11.28 -6.25
CA LEU A 22 5.26 -11.03 -7.00
C LEU A 22 6.33 -10.40 -6.11
N TRP A 23 5.97 -9.40 -5.33
CA TRP A 23 6.91 -8.78 -4.40
C TRP A 23 7.30 -9.71 -3.25
N LEU A 24 6.38 -10.54 -2.74
CA LEU A 24 6.70 -11.55 -1.73
C LEU A 24 7.66 -12.63 -2.27
N GLU A 25 7.58 -12.99 -3.54
CA GLU A 25 8.55 -13.87 -4.18
C GLU A 25 9.95 -13.23 -4.23
N VAL A 26 10.04 -11.93 -4.55
CA VAL A 26 11.30 -11.16 -4.46
C VAL A 26 11.86 -11.17 -3.04
N VAL A 27 10.99 -11.01 -2.03
CA VAL A 27 11.39 -11.13 -0.61
C VAL A 27 11.97 -12.50 -0.31
N TRP A 28 11.28 -13.55 -0.74
CA TRP A 28 11.68 -14.92 -0.47
C TRP A 28 13.02 -15.28 -1.12
N LEU A 29 13.22 -14.84 -2.37
CA LEU A 29 14.50 -14.96 -3.06
C LEU A 29 15.61 -14.20 -2.33
N GLY A 30 15.36 -12.96 -1.92
CA GLY A 30 16.32 -12.15 -1.17
C GLY A 30 16.74 -12.79 0.16
N LEU A 31 15.78 -13.32 0.93
CA LEU A 31 16.03 -14.00 2.20
C LEU A 31 16.86 -15.28 2.04
N SER A 32 16.81 -15.93 0.89
CA SER A 32 17.58 -17.16 0.63
C SER A 32 19.03 -16.92 0.20
N ILE A 33 19.45 -15.66 0.01
CA ILE A 33 20.81 -15.33 -0.39
C ILE A 33 21.73 -15.35 0.84
N GLY A 34 22.63 -16.32 0.89
CA GLY A 34 23.72 -16.37 1.87
C GLY A 34 23.29 -16.78 3.27
N THR A 35 24.22 -16.62 4.22
CA THR A 35 24.00 -16.91 5.64
C THR A 35 23.78 -15.62 6.42
N PRO A 36 22.94 -15.62 7.48
CA PRO A 36 22.75 -14.47 8.34
C PRO A 36 24.09 -13.83 8.77
N LEU A 37 24.21 -12.52 8.61
CA LEU A 37 25.34 -11.72 9.10
C LEU A 37 25.28 -11.55 10.63
N PHE A 38 24.07 -11.48 11.17
CA PHE A 38 23.78 -11.38 12.60
C PHE A 38 22.98 -12.60 13.08
N TRP A 39 22.43 -12.53 14.30
CA TRP A 39 21.36 -13.44 14.69
C TRP A 39 20.16 -13.25 13.75
N SER A 40 19.66 -14.33 13.16
CA SER A 40 18.59 -14.30 12.15
C SER A 40 17.35 -13.50 12.57
N TRP A 41 16.97 -13.55 13.84
CA TRP A 41 15.82 -12.79 14.35
C TRP A 41 16.03 -11.27 14.32
N LEU A 42 17.28 -10.77 14.43
CA LEU A 42 17.57 -9.34 14.34
C LEU A 42 17.41 -8.83 12.91
N GLU A 43 17.89 -9.59 11.91
CA GLU A 43 17.70 -9.25 10.50
C GLU A 43 16.23 -9.23 10.14
N LEU A 44 15.46 -10.20 10.65
CA LEU A 44 14.00 -10.23 10.48
C LEU A 44 13.32 -9.02 11.11
N LEU A 45 13.75 -8.59 12.30
CA LEU A 45 13.24 -7.37 12.95
C LEU A 45 13.60 -6.10 12.16
N LEU A 46 14.80 -6.03 11.59
CA LEU A 46 15.22 -4.92 10.74
C LEU A 46 14.38 -4.85 9.46
N LEU A 47 14.17 -5.99 8.80
CA LEU A 47 13.29 -6.09 7.63
C LEU A 47 11.86 -5.70 7.97
N ALA A 48 11.35 -6.18 9.11
CA ALA A 48 10.03 -5.80 9.61
C ALA A 48 9.95 -4.29 9.85
N ALA A 49 10.94 -3.69 10.51
CA ALA A 49 10.98 -2.26 10.78
C ALA A 49 10.99 -1.45 9.48
N VAL A 50 11.85 -1.80 8.52
CA VAL A 50 11.99 -1.09 7.24
C VAL A 50 10.75 -1.27 6.37
N GLY A 51 10.19 -2.48 6.26
CA GLY A 51 9.05 -2.74 5.38
C GLY A 51 7.69 -2.37 5.97
N ILE A 52 7.54 -2.40 7.30
CA ILE A 52 6.26 -2.14 7.97
C ILE A 52 6.11 -0.70 8.44
N LEU A 53 7.10 -0.16 9.17
CA LEU A 53 6.92 1.11 9.86
C LEU A 53 6.60 2.28 8.92
N PRO A 54 7.30 2.48 7.78
CA PRO A 54 7.00 3.60 6.90
C PRO A 54 5.57 3.56 6.34
N ILE A 55 5.11 2.37 5.95
CA ILE A 55 3.78 2.17 5.36
C ILE A 55 2.68 2.29 6.41
N LEU A 56 2.87 1.67 7.58
CA LEU A 56 1.91 1.77 8.67
C LEU A 56 1.83 3.22 9.18
N TRP A 57 2.97 3.89 9.35
CA TRP A 57 3.01 5.30 9.75
C TRP A 57 2.27 6.19 8.76
N MET A 58 2.51 6.01 7.45
CA MET A 58 1.76 6.69 6.40
C MET A 58 0.26 6.48 6.60
N GLN A 59 -0.22 5.23 6.67
CA GLN A 59 -1.65 4.94 6.81
C GLN A 59 -2.28 5.46 8.12
N LEU A 60 -1.52 5.61 9.20
CA LEU A 60 -2.05 6.10 10.48
C LEU A 60 -2.09 7.63 10.59
N VAL A 61 -1.07 8.31 10.07
CA VAL A 61 -0.88 9.75 10.22
C VAL A 61 -1.43 10.52 9.02
N ARG A 62 -0.94 10.18 7.82
CA ARG A 62 -1.34 10.80 6.55
C ARG A 62 -1.62 9.71 5.52
N PRO A 63 -2.84 9.14 5.51
CA PRO A 63 -3.19 8.07 4.59
C PRO A 63 -2.88 8.45 3.16
N PHE A 64 -2.60 7.45 2.34
CA PHE A 64 -2.31 7.65 0.92
C PHE A 64 -3.51 8.27 0.20
N ASP A 65 -3.28 9.32 -0.59
CA ASP A 65 -4.32 9.90 -1.45
C ASP A 65 -4.56 8.99 -2.66
N ILE A 66 -5.66 8.25 -2.63
CA ILE A 66 -6.04 7.31 -3.70
C ILE A 66 -6.45 7.99 -5.00
N PHE A 67 -6.59 9.32 -5.03
CA PHE A 67 -6.80 10.08 -6.28
C PHE A 67 -5.48 10.46 -6.97
N SER A 68 -4.42 9.73 -6.62
CA SER A 68 -3.12 9.75 -7.28
C SER A 68 -2.82 8.41 -7.95
N ILE A 69 -2.09 8.44 -9.07
CA ILE A 69 -1.58 7.24 -9.74
C ILE A 69 -0.08 7.45 -9.97
N LEU A 70 0.73 6.54 -9.43
CA LEU A 70 2.19 6.59 -9.51
C LEU A 70 2.76 7.92 -8.96
N LEU A 71 3.06 8.87 -9.85
CA LEU A 71 3.67 10.17 -9.54
C LEU A 71 2.77 11.34 -9.97
N PHE A 72 1.48 11.10 -10.22
CA PHE A 72 0.53 12.13 -10.61
C PHE A 72 -0.67 12.13 -9.68
N SER A 73 -0.99 13.28 -9.11
CA SER A 73 -2.14 13.45 -8.22
C SER A 73 -3.11 14.49 -8.77
N LEU A 74 -4.41 14.22 -8.64
CA LEU A 74 -5.43 15.23 -8.90
C LEU A 74 -5.33 16.34 -7.86
N LYS A 75 -5.38 17.59 -8.31
CA LYS A 75 -5.45 18.74 -7.41
C LYS A 75 -6.65 18.63 -6.45
N PRO A 76 -6.51 18.98 -5.15
CA PRO A 76 -7.59 18.85 -4.18
C PRO A 76 -8.85 19.63 -4.57
N GLU A 77 -8.67 20.77 -5.25
CA GLU A 77 -9.77 21.64 -5.70
C GLU A 77 -10.59 21.03 -6.85
N GLN A 78 -10.03 20.02 -7.54
CA GLN A 78 -10.70 19.30 -8.62
C GLN A 78 -11.51 18.10 -8.12
N LEU A 79 -11.38 17.72 -6.84
CA LEU A 79 -12.08 16.58 -6.27
C LEU A 79 -13.55 16.90 -6.03
N SER A 80 -14.41 16.05 -6.59
CA SER A 80 -15.86 16.14 -6.36
C SER A 80 -16.21 15.93 -4.88
N PRO A 81 -17.37 16.40 -4.41
CA PRO A 81 -17.82 16.13 -3.05
C PRO A 81 -17.83 14.63 -2.69
N GLU A 82 -18.24 13.75 -3.61
CA GLU A 82 -18.26 12.30 -3.39
C GLU A 82 -16.83 11.72 -3.23
N GLN A 83 -15.86 12.21 -4.01
CA GLN A 83 -14.45 11.83 -3.86
C GLN A 83 -13.86 12.30 -2.52
N ARG A 84 -14.24 13.50 -2.06
CA ARG A 84 -13.82 14.01 -0.75
C ARG A 84 -14.50 13.26 0.41
N GLN A 85 -15.72 12.75 0.22
CA GLN A 85 -16.35 11.82 1.18
C GLN A 85 -15.59 10.49 1.24
N ILE A 86 -15.12 9.98 0.10
CA ILE A 86 -14.27 8.79 0.05
C ILE A 86 -12.97 9.03 0.83
N LEU A 87 -12.29 10.16 0.63
CA LEU A 87 -11.07 10.50 1.40
C LEU A 87 -11.33 10.56 2.90
N ALA A 88 -12.44 11.17 3.33
CA ALA A 88 -12.80 11.26 4.74
C ALA A 88 -12.83 9.87 5.41
N GLN A 89 -13.24 8.82 4.68
CA GLN A 89 -13.28 7.45 5.19
C GLN A 89 -11.90 6.87 5.56
N PHE A 90 -10.82 7.36 4.97
CA PHE A 90 -9.44 6.97 5.32
C PHE A 90 -8.97 7.62 6.63
N LYS A 91 -9.64 8.66 7.15
CA LYS A 91 -9.29 9.28 8.44
C LYS A 91 -10.01 8.65 9.64
N THR A 92 -10.90 7.69 9.39
CA THR A 92 -11.73 7.06 10.42
C THR A 92 -10.98 6.02 11.25
N GLN A 93 -11.45 5.76 12.47
CA GLN A 93 -10.86 4.72 13.34
C GLN A 93 -10.89 3.31 12.74
N PRO A 94 -11.96 2.87 12.05
CA PRO A 94 -11.95 1.55 11.41
C PRO A 94 -10.85 1.40 10.36
N HIS A 95 -10.48 2.48 9.63
CA HIS A 95 -9.34 2.44 8.73
C HIS A 95 -8.03 2.21 9.50
N ARG A 96 -7.79 2.96 10.58
CA ARG A 96 -6.58 2.80 11.43
C ARG A 96 -6.44 1.38 11.98
N ILE A 97 -7.53 0.81 12.49
CA ILE A 97 -7.56 -0.58 12.99
C ILE A 97 -7.22 -1.56 11.87
N LEU A 98 -7.80 -1.37 10.68
CA LEU A 98 -7.52 -2.22 9.52
C LEU A 98 -6.05 -2.14 9.08
N SER A 99 -5.44 -0.95 9.09
CA SER A 99 -4.03 -0.76 8.76
C SER A 99 -3.11 -1.48 9.75
N ILE A 100 -3.44 -1.44 11.06
CA ILE A 100 -2.72 -2.19 12.10
C ILE A 100 -2.85 -3.70 11.89
N ILE A 101 -4.07 -4.20 11.66
CA ILE A 101 -4.30 -5.63 11.39
C ILE A 101 -3.50 -6.08 10.16
N THR A 102 -3.51 -5.28 9.10
CA THR A 102 -2.78 -5.58 7.86
C THR A 102 -1.26 -5.63 8.11
N ALA A 103 -0.72 -4.73 8.93
CA ALA A 103 0.68 -4.75 9.33
C ALA A 103 1.05 -6.01 10.14
N ILE A 104 0.17 -6.47 11.03
CA ILE A 104 0.36 -7.73 11.78
C ILE A 104 0.39 -8.92 10.81
N VAL A 105 -0.55 -8.97 9.85
CA VAL A 105 -0.55 -10.01 8.81
C VAL A 105 0.76 -10.00 8.01
N MET A 106 1.26 -8.83 7.64
CA MET A 106 2.55 -8.73 6.94
C MET A 106 3.74 -9.22 7.78
N MET A 107 3.74 -8.96 9.09
CA MET A 107 4.75 -9.50 9.99
C MET A 107 4.71 -11.04 10.04
N LEU A 108 3.51 -11.63 10.09
CA LEU A 108 3.34 -13.10 10.03
C LEU A 108 3.82 -13.66 8.70
N ILE A 109 3.49 -13.02 7.58
CA ILE A 109 3.95 -13.43 6.24
C ILE A 109 5.48 -13.40 6.18
N LEU A 110 6.13 -12.32 6.63
CA LEU A 110 7.59 -12.22 6.64
C LEU A 110 8.23 -13.35 7.46
N TRP A 111 7.67 -13.65 8.64
CA TRP A 111 8.11 -14.77 9.48
C TRP A 111 7.98 -16.12 8.77
N PHE A 112 6.89 -16.36 8.04
CA PHE A 112 6.73 -17.56 7.23
C PHE A 112 7.74 -17.63 6.08
N LEU A 113 7.97 -16.53 5.36
CA LEU A 113 8.94 -16.49 4.26
C LEU A 113 10.36 -16.78 4.75
N ASP A 114 10.76 -16.22 5.89
CA ASP A 114 12.06 -16.52 6.52
C ASP A 114 12.18 -18.01 6.87
N ARG A 115 11.15 -18.57 7.52
CA ARG A 115 11.13 -19.99 7.91
C ARG A 115 11.27 -20.93 6.71
N PHE A 116 10.72 -20.54 5.56
CA PHE A 116 10.73 -21.34 4.34
C PHE A 116 11.78 -20.91 3.31
N ALA A 117 12.60 -19.89 3.61
CA ALA A 117 13.67 -19.41 2.73
C ALA A 117 14.61 -20.54 2.21
N PRO A 118 14.92 -21.59 3.00
CA PRO A 118 15.75 -22.69 2.51
C PRO A 118 15.20 -23.43 1.28
N LEU A 119 13.88 -23.41 1.05
CA LEU A 119 13.26 -24.13 -0.06
C LEU A 119 13.60 -23.54 -1.44
N VAL A 120 13.98 -22.26 -1.50
CA VAL A 120 14.31 -21.56 -2.76
C VAL A 120 15.81 -21.42 -3.00
N ILE A 121 16.66 -21.90 -2.08
CA ILE A 121 18.12 -21.95 -2.29
C ILE A 121 18.50 -22.65 -3.61
N PRO A 122 17.91 -23.80 -4.01
CA PRO A 122 18.34 -24.52 -5.21
C PRO A 122 18.08 -23.76 -6.52
N ILE A 123 17.13 -22.83 -6.53
CA ILE A 123 16.75 -22.04 -7.71
C ILE A 123 17.32 -20.61 -7.68
N ASN A 124 18.04 -20.25 -6.60
CA ASN A 124 18.62 -18.93 -6.45
C ASN A 124 19.94 -18.83 -7.24
N PRO A 125 20.06 -17.92 -8.22
CA PRO A 125 21.26 -17.80 -9.03
C PRO A 125 22.43 -17.10 -8.30
N TRP A 126 22.19 -16.51 -7.12
CA TRP A 126 23.18 -15.71 -6.40
C TRP A 126 24.03 -16.57 -5.45
N SER A 127 25.33 -16.28 -5.37
CA SER A 127 26.24 -17.00 -4.48
C SER A 127 26.08 -16.57 -3.02
N GLN A 128 26.47 -17.43 -2.08
CA GLN A 128 26.24 -17.21 -0.64
C GLN A 128 27.01 -16.03 -0.02
N GLY A 129 27.94 -15.39 -0.76
CA GLY A 129 28.68 -14.21 -0.29
C GLY A 129 27.90 -12.89 -0.39
N TRP A 130 26.73 -12.86 -1.02
CA TRP A 130 25.96 -11.64 -1.31
C TRP A 130 24.83 -11.36 -0.33
N HIS A 131 24.93 -11.85 0.91
CA HIS A 131 23.83 -11.78 1.88
C HIS A 131 23.29 -10.36 2.11
N LEU A 132 24.16 -9.35 2.20
CA LEU A 132 23.73 -7.96 2.35
C LEU A 132 22.85 -7.50 1.17
N ILE A 133 23.17 -7.91 -0.06
CA ILE A 133 22.34 -7.62 -1.23
C ILE A 133 21.00 -8.34 -1.12
N GLY A 134 21.00 -9.60 -0.65
CA GLY A 134 19.78 -10.33 -0.34
C GLY A 134 18.85 -9.60 0.63
N LEU A 135 19.41 -9.07 1.73
CA LEU A 135 18.66 -8.27 2.70
C LEU A 135 18.12 -6.97 2.08
N ILE A 136 18.88 -6.29 1.22
CA ILE A 136 18.40 -5.08 0.54
C ILE A 136 17.25 -5.42 -0.41
N ILE A 137 17.38 -6.49 -1.20
CA ILE A 137 16.33 -6.99 -2.09
C ILE A 137 15.07 -7.34 -1.28
N ALA A 138 15.25 -8.08 -0.18
CA ALA A 138 14.15 -8.44 0.70
C ALA A 138 13.49 -7.21 1.34
N ALA A 139 14.25 -6.21 1.77
CA ALA A 139 13.73 -4.98 2.36
C ALA A 139 12.88 -4.20 1.35
N VAL A 140 13.38 -3.99 0.13
CA VAL A 140 12.67 -3.27 -0.94
C VAL A 140 11.42 -4.04 -1.36
N GLY A 141 11.54 -5.34 -1.59
CA GLY A 141 10.41 -6.20 -1.95
C GLY A 141 9.35 -6.20 -0.85
N PHE A 142 9.76 -6.24 0.42
CA PHE A 142 8.83 -6.30 1.54
C PHE A 142 8.11 -4.97 1.74
N LEU A 143 8.83 -3.85 1.64
CA LEU A 143 8.24 -2.51 1.63
C LEU A 143 7.20 -2.35 0.50
N ALA A 144 7.55 -2.77 -0.72
CA ALA A 144 6.65 -2.72 -1.86
C ALA A 144 5.42 -3.62 -1.66
N SER A 145 5.61 -4.87 -1.23
CA SER A 145 4.51 -5.79 -0.94
C SER A 145 3.54 -5.24 0.10
N ASN A 146 4.06 -4.57 1.14
CA ASN A 146 3.22 -4.00 2.19
C ASN A 146 2.44 -2.78 1.69
N LEU A 147 3.07 -1.90 0.90
CA LEU A 147 2.39 -0.80 0.23
C LEU A 147 1.25 -1.31 -0.67
N PHE A 148 1.54 -2.29 -1.52
CA PHE A 148 0.59 -2.93 -2.43
C PHE A 148 -0.41 -3.87 -1.72
N LEU A 149 -0.33 -4.07 -0.41
CA LEU A 149 -1.37 -4.74 0.37
C LEU A 149 -2.23 -3.73 1.15
N GLN A 150 -1.61 -2.79 1.86
CA GLN A 150 -2.33 -1.83 2.72
C GLN A 150 -3.27 -0.93 1.92
N ILE A 151 -2.83 -0.42 0.77
CA ILE A 151 -3.67 0.47 -0.04
C ILE A 151 -4.89 -0.28 -0.61
N PRO A 152 -4.74 -1.45 -1.29
CA PRO A 152 -5.90 -2.18 -1.79
C PRO A 152 -6.86 -2.65 -0.69
N VAL A 153 -6.35 -3.09 0.46
CA VAL A 153 -7.19 -3.49 1.60
C VAL A 153 -8.02 -2.31 2.12
N SER A 154 -7.42 -1.12 2.19
CA SER A 154 -8.11 0.10 2.60
C SER A 154 -9.19 0.50 1.60
N VAL A 155 -8.91 0.38 0.31
CA VAL A 155 -9.85 0.64 -0.78
C VAL A 155 -10.98 -0.38 -0.81
N LEU A 156 -10.69 -1.66 -0.60
CA LEU A 156 -11.69 -2.72 -0.49
C LEU A 156 -12.70 -2.41 0.62
N ARG A 157 -12.23 -1.93 1.78
CA ARG A 157 -13.11 -1.46 2.85
C ARG A 157 -14.08 -0.39 2.35
N ILE A 158 -13.61 0.59 1.56
CA ILE A 158 -14.48 1.64 1.01
C ILE A 158 -15.54 1.06 0.07
N LEU A 159 -15.16 0.14 -0.82
CA LEU A 159 -16.11 -0.51 -1.74
C LEU A 159 -17.21 -1.31 -1.01
N LEU A 160 -16.92 -1.79 0.20
CA LEU A 160 -17.85 -2.50 1.07
C LEU A 160 -18.79 -1.57 1.88
N ILE A 161 -18.54 -0.25 1.91
CA ILE A 161 -19.40 0.72 2.61
C ILE A 161 -20.72 0.92 1.85
N ASN A 162 -21.83 1.13 2.57
CA ASN A 162 -23.12 1.46 1.97
C ASN A 162 -23.10 2.89 1.37
N GLN A 163 -23.67 3.08 0.18
CA GLN A 163 -23.84 4.40 -0.46
C GLN A 163 -24.52 5.41 0.47
N ALA A 164 -25.53 5.01 1.24
CA ALA A 164 -26.21 5.90 2.18
C ALA A 164 -25.29 6.38 3.32
N PHE A 165 -24.40 5.51 3.79
CA PHE A 165 -23.41 5.87 4.81
C PHE A 165 -22.35 6.84 4.25
N LEU A 166 -21.89 6.60 3.02
CA LEU A 166 -20.96 7.51 2.34
C LEU A 166 -21.60 8.87 2.09
N ALA A 167 -22.85 8.91 1.61
CA ALA A 167 -23.57 10.15 1.35
C ALA A 167 -23.83 10.98 2.62
N ALA A 168 -23.96 10.32 3.77
CA ALA A 168 -24.08 10.98 5.08
C ALA A 168 -22.73 11.44 5.66
N THR A 169 -21.61 11.07 5.05
CA THR A 169 -20.28 11.54 5.46
C THR A 169 -20.08 12.97 4.95
N GLU A 170 -19.56 13.86 5.79
CA GLU A 170 -19.18 15.19 5.33
C GLU A 170 -17.98 15.11 4.38
N PRO A 171 -18.01 15.79 3.21
CA PRO A 171 -16.86 15.86 2.32
C PRO A 171 -15.65 16.47 3.03
N PHE A 172 -14.48 15.84 2.91
CA PHE A 172 -13.24 16.38 3.49
C PHE A 172 -12.92 17.80 2.93
N PRO A 173 -12.43 18.76 3.75
CA PRO A 173 -12.09 20.10 3.27
C PRO A 173 -10.93 20.06 2.27
N SER A 174 -11.10 20.67 1.09
CA SER A 174 -10.10 20.66 0.01
C SER A 174 -8.76 21.25 0.45
N GLU A 175 -8.79 22.28 1.30
CA GLU A 175 -7.63 23.04 1.78
C GLU A 175 -6.77 22.22 2.76
N GLU A 176 -7.34 21.18 3.36
CA GLU A 176 -6.67 20.32 4.33
C GLU A 176 -6.08 19.06 3.70
N ILE A 177 -6.52 18.66 2.49
CA ILE A 177 -6.09 17.41 1.84
C ILE A 177 -4.56 17.36 1.70
N ALA A 178 -3.95 18.44 1.24
CA ALA A 178 -2.49 18.54 1.07
C ALA A 178 -1.70 18.38 2.38
N LYS A 179 -2.32 18.64 3.53
CA LYS A 179 -1.70 18.54 4.86
C LYS A 179 -1.97 17.18 5.51
N GLU A 180 -3.14 16.60 5.23
CA GLU A 180 -3.68 15.45 5.96
C GLU A 180 -3.51 14.10 5.23
N PHE A 181 -3.10 14.12 3.96
CA PHE A 181 -2.85 12.93 3.13
C PHE A 181 -1.44 12.91 2.56
N THR A 182 -0.95 11.70 2.28
CA THR A 182 0.29 11.52 1.52
C THR A 182 -0.03 11.56 0.04
N ILE A 183 0.40 12.65 -0.60
CA ILE A 183 0.26 12.86 -2.04
C ILE A 183 1.59 12.59 -2.73
N PRO A 184 1.68 11.56 -3.58
CA PRO A 184 2.88 11.30 -4.35
C PRO A 184 2.96 12.21 -5.60
N GLY A 185 4.17 12.71 -5.87
CA GLY A 185 4.54 13.30 -7.15
C GLY A 185 3.96 14.69 -7.46
N PHE A 186 3.54 14.89 -8.71
CA PHE A 186 3.15 16.18 -9.27
C PHE A 186 1.63 16.35 -9.34
N TRP A 187 1.17 17.57 -9.08
CA TRP A 187 -0.23 17.95 -9.18
C TRP A 187 -0.64 18.20 -10.63
N ILE A 188 -1.76 17.61 -11.04
CA ILE A 188 -2.36 17.85 -12.36
C ILE A 188 -3.86 18.12 -12.23
N ASP A 189 -4.42 18.84 -13.20
CA ASP A 189 -5.84 19.15 -13.21
C ASP A 189 -6.71 17.94 -13.57
N ARG A 190 -6.15 16.96 -14.30
CA ARG A 190 -6.89 15.78 -14.75
C ARG A 190 -5.97 14.61 -15.13
N ILE A 191 -6.26 13.41 -14.60
CA ILE A 191 -5.57 12.15 -14.94
C ILE A 191 -6.35 11.35 -16.02
N LEU A 192 -7.68 11.40 -16.00
CA LEU A 192 -8.55 10.64 -16.92
C LEU A 192 -9.24 11.58 -17.91
N SER A 193 -9.12 11.30 -19.22
CA SER A 193 -9.81 12.03 -20.30
C SER A 193 -11.33 11.85 -20.18
N ARG A 194 -12.13 12.90 -20.40
CA ARG A 194 -13.57 12.72 -20.68
C ARG A 194 -13.71 12.26 -22.12
N GLU A 195 -14.38 11.14 -22.38
CA GLU A 195 -15.02 10.97 -23.68
C GLU A 195 -16.02 12.13 -23.85
N GLN A 196 -15.83 12.89 -24.92
CA GLN A 196 -16.84 13.85 -25.37
C GLN A 196 -18.00 13.04 -25.93
N SER A 197 -18.96 12.68 -25.08
CA SER A 197 -20.27 12.25 -25.56
C SER A 197 -20.97 13.49 -26.14
N GLY A 198 -20.83 13.66 -27.46
CA GLY A 198 -21.65 14.58 -28.26
C GLY A 198 -23.08 14.09 -28.38
#